data_AF-A0A858QB93-F1
#
_entry.id   AF-A0A858QB93-F1
#
_cell.length_a   1.000
_cell.length_b   1.000
_cell.length_c   1.000
_cell.angle_alpha   90.00
_cell.angle_beta   90.00
_cell.angle_gamma   90.00
#
_symmetry.space_group_name_H-M   'P 1'
#
loop_
_entity.id
_entity.type
_entity.pdbx_description
1 polymer ?
#
loop_
_entity_poly.entity_id
_entity_poly.type
_entity_poly.pdbx_seq_one_letter_code
_entity_poly.pdbx_strand_id
1 'polypeptide(L)'
;MSKVISQAEYMSAFAGEKRAKAFEHALDIRKFEIDLYWKRATYFWTFIGATLAGYAAVFVASGTFPKTDLLVILSCLGLVFSFAWFCVNRGSKHWQENWENHVDMLEDETIGPLYKTVLTRPDSACVSEYVADIITGPSPLSVSKINQIISLYVTGLWGFLLYKALPPFSCAAPVKWEYVGLVAFALASCIAFLTLGRTYGGSYRLVAKQRKAKELRESG
;
A
#
# COMPACT_ATOMS: atom_id res chain seq x y z
N MET A 1 -18.35 14.57 -13.16
CA MET A 1 -17.31 15.61 -13.04
C MET A 1 -17.22 16.01 -11.57
N SER A 2 -16.03 15.94 -10.99
CA SER A 2 -15.75 16.48 -9.65
C SER A 2 -15.65 18.01 -9.75
N LYS A 3 -16.17 18.72 -8.74
CA LYS A 3 -16.01 20.17 -8.61
C LYS A 3 -14.66 20.46 -7.94
N VAL A 4 -13.84 21.32 -8.53
CA VAL A 4 -12.66 21.87 -7.86
C VAL A 4 -13.11 22.96 -6.89
N ILE A 5 -12.60 22.93 -5.65
CA ILE A 5 -12.89 23.92 -4.62
C ILE A 5 -11.60 24.65 -4.22
N SER A 6 -11.73 25.96 -3.95
CA SER A 6 -10.64 26.78 -3.41
C SER A 6 -10.45 26.55 -1.90
N GLN A 7 -9.29 26.94 -1.36
CA GLN A 7 -9.06 26.90 0.08
C GLN A 7 -10.05 27.79 0.85
N ALA A 8 -10.42 28.96 0.31
CA ALA A 8 -11.41 29.83 0.94
C ALA A 8 -12.81 29.18 1.01
N GLU A 9 -13.25 28.53 -0.08
CA GLU A 9 -14.49 27.74 -0.07
C GLU A 9 -14.43 26.58 0.93
N TYR A 10 -13.28 25.88 1.02
CA TYR A 10 -13.06 24.84 2.01
C TYR A 10 -13.19 25.38 3.44
N MET A 11 -12.48 26.47 3.76
CA MET A 11 -12.52 27.07 5.10
C MET A 11 -13.90 27.61 5.47
N SER A 12 -14.64 28.12 4.48
CA SER A 12 -16.04 28.53 4.65
C SER A 12 -16.95 27.35 4.95
N ALA A 13 -16.75 26.20 4.30
CA ALA A 13 -17.54 24.99 4.53
C ALA A 13 -17.40 24.43 5.96
N PHE A 14 -16.26 24.66 6.61
CA PHE A 14 -15.96 24.23 7.98
C PHE A 14 -15.96 25.38 9.00
N ALA A 15 -16.63 26.51 8.74
CA ALA A 15 -16.63 27.65 9.66
C ALA A 15 -17.34 27.36 11.02
N GLY A 16 -16.96 28.12 12.06
CA GLY A 16 -17.56 28.05 13.40
C GLY A 16 -17.24 26.75 14.14
N GLU A 17 -18.18 26.24 14.93
CA GLU A 17 -18.02 24.99 15.70
C GLU A 17 -17.70 23.76 14.84
N LYS A 18 -18.05 23.79 13.56
CA LYS A 18 -17.73 22.70 12.63
C LYS A 18 -16.22 22.53 12.46
N ARG A 19 -15.44 23.61 12.60
CA ARG A 19 -13.99 23.59 12.40
C ARG A 19 -13.31 22.70 13.42
N ALA A 20 -13.58 22.95 14.71
CA ALA A 20 -12.98 22.20 15.80
C ALA A 20 -13.33 20.71 15.72
N LYS A 21 -14.60 20.39 15.40
CA LYS A 21 -15.05 18.99 15.20
C LYS A 21 -14.38 18.33 13.98
N ALA A 22 -14.29 19.04 12.86
CA ALA A 22 -13.60 18.53 11.67
C ALA A 22 -12.10 18.32 11.93
N PHE A 23 -11.48 19.21 12.70
CA PHE A 23 -10.09 19.10 13.11
C PHE A 23 -9.86 17.87 13.98
N GLU A 24 -10.68 17.67 15.02
CA GLU A 24 -10.62 16.49 15.89
C GLU A 24 -10.80 15.19 15.09
N HIS A 25 -11.79 15.14 14.20
CA HIS A 25 -11.98 14.00 13.30
C HIS A 25 -10.80 13.77 12.36
N ALA A 26 -10.20 14.82 11.80
CA ALA A 26 -9.04 14.69 10.94
C ALA A 26 -7.84 14.11 11.70
N LEU A 27 -7.61 14.54 12.95
CA LEU A 27 -6.58 13.98 13.82
C LEU A 27 -6.80 12.49 14.12
N ASP A 28 -8.02 12.11 14.46
CA ASP A 28 -8.39 10.73 14.76
C ASP A 28 -8.23 9.82 13.55
N ILE A 29 -8.72 10.25 12.38
CA ILE A 29 -8.61 9.46 11.16
C ILE A 29 -7.15 9.36 10.70
N ARG A 30 -6.35 10.44 10.82
CA ARG A 30 -4.91 10.37 10.53
C ARG A 30 -4.23 9.32 11.41
N LYS A 31 -4.49 9.32 12.72
CA LYS A 31 -3.94 8.31 13.65
C LYS A 31 -4.39 6.90 13.24
N PHE A 32 -5.66 6.73 12.91
CA PHE A 32 -6.22 5.46 12.46
C PHE A 32 -5.56 4.96 11.16
N GLU A 33 -5.30 5.84 10.18
CA GLU A 33 -4.60 5.47 8.95
C GLU A 33 -3.14 5.04 9.20
N ILE A 34 -2.45 5.67 10.14
CA ILE A 34 -1.10 5.26 10.56
C ILE A 34 -1.15 3.85 11.18
N ASP A 35 -2.11 3.57 12.05
CA ASP A 35 -2.28 2.24 12.66
C ASP A 35 -2.61 1.18 11.60
N LEU A 36 -3.52 1.49 10.67
CA LEU A 36 -3.87 0.59 9.58
C LEU A 36 -2.69 0.34 8.64
N TYR A 37 -1.86 1.35 8.39
CA TYR A 37 -0.65 1.19 7.59
C TYR A 37 0.27 0.11 8.17
N TRP A 38 0.51 0.14 9.48
CA TRP A 38 1.32 -0.90 10.15
C TRP A 38 0.65 -2.26 10.13
N LYS A 39 -0.65 -2.34 10.39
CA LYS A 39 -1.41 -3.61 10.30
C LYS A 39 -1.33 -4.22 8.89
N ARG A 40 -1.41 -3.36 7.86
CA ARG A 40 -1.30 -3.79 6.47
C ARG A 40 0.09 -4.30 6.13
N ALA A 41 1.13 -3.59 6.60
CA ALA A 41 2.50 -4.03 6.43
C ALA A 41 2.72 -5.42 7.06
N THR A 42 2.23 -5.67 8.27
CA THR A 42 2.44 -6.94 8.98
C THR A 42 1.99 -8.15 8.19
N TYR A 43 0.75 -8.18 7.67
CA TYR A 43 0.29 -9.37 6.93
C TYR A 43 1.06 -9.58 5.63
N PHE A 44 1.46 -8.50 4.92
CA PHE A 44 2.26 -8.64 3.71
C PHE A 44 3.65 -9.19 4.01
N TRP A 45 4.30 -8.70 5.07
CA TRP A 45 5.55 -9.27 5.57
C TRP A 45 5.40 -10.75 5.93
N THR A 46 4.31 -11.14 6.59
CA THR A 46 4.02 -12.56 6.89
C THR A 46 3.90 -13.39 5.62
N PHE A 47 3.10 -12.97 4.64
CA PHE A 47 2.91 -13.73 3.40
C PHE A 47 4.20 -13.82 2.58
N ILE A 48 4.94 -12.72 2.46
CA ILE A 48 6.23 -12.70 1.73
C ILE A 48 7.26 -13.57 2.45
N GLY A 49 7.36 -13.47 3.77
CA GLY A 49 8.29 -14.26 4.58
C GLY A 49 7.99 -15.76 4.51
N ALA A 50 6.72 -16.15 4.63
CA ALA A 50 6.29 -17.53 4.46
C ALA A 50 6.59 -18.07 3.05
N THR A 51 6.36 -17.24 2.01
CA THR A 51 6.66 -17.62 0.62
C THR A 51 8.17 -17.80 0.40
N LEU A 52 9.00 -16.92 0.98
CA LEU A 52 10.46 -17.02 0.91
C LEU A 52 10.98 -18.25 1.64
N ALA A 53 10.45 -18.55 2.84
CA ALA A 53 10.79 -19.76 3.58
C ALA A 53 10.41 -21.03 2.81
N GLY A 54 9.21 -21.05 2.20
CA GLY A 54 8.77 -22.12 1.32
C GLY A 54 9.69 -22.30 0.11
N TYR A 55 10.09 -21.20 -0.53
CA TYR A 55 11.03 -21.22 -1.65
C TYR A 55 12.37 -21.83 -1.24
N ALA A 56 12.94 -21.37 -0.13
CA ALA A 56 14.21 -21.88 0.39
C ALA A 56 14.12 -23.37 0.74
N ALA A 57 13.05 -23.81 1.39
CA ALA A 57 12.83 -25.21 1.74
C ALA A 57 12.75 -26.10 0.49
N VAL A 58 12.01 -25.67 -0.55
CA VAL A 58 11.93 -26.40 -1.82
C VAL A 58 13.29 -26.41 -2.51
N PHE A 59 14.00 -25.28 -2.56
CA PHE A 59 15.30 -25.16 -3.21
C PHE A 59 16.33 -26.13 -2.60
N VAL A 60 16.43 -26.17 -1.27
CA VAL A 60 17.32 -27.11 -0.56
C VAL A 60 16.91 -28.57 -0.77
N ALA A 61 15.60 -28.85 -0.78
CA ALA A 61 15.08 -30.20 -0.98
C ALA A 61 15.16 -30.70 -2.44
N SER A 62 15.53 -29.85 -3.40
CA SER A 62 15.52 -30.18 -4.85
C SER A 62 16.73 -31.01 -5.31
N GLY A 63 17.58 -31.50 -4.39
CA GLY A 63 18.85 -32.17 -4.71
C GLY A 63 18.76 -33.28 -5.77
N THR A 64 17.83 -34.24 -5.64
CA THR A 64 17.73 -35.42 -6.54
C THR A 64 16.64 -35.35 -7.60
N PHE A 65 15.64 -34.47 -7.44
CA PHE A 65 14.58 -34.26 -8.42
C PHE A 65 14.31 -32.75 -8.56
N PRO A 66 14.40 -32.18 -9.77
CA PRO A 66 14.13 -30.78 -9.98
C PRO A 66 12.65 -30.47 -9.69
N LYS A 67 12.36 -29.83 -8.55
CA LYS A 67 11.02 -29.33 -8.17
C LYS A 67 10.76 -27.95 -8.76
N THR A 68 11.15 -27.77 -10.03
CA THR A 68 11.11 -26.49 -10.74
C THR A 68 9.71 -25.88 -10.76
N ASP A 69 8.67 -26.71 -10.87
CA ASP A 69 7.28 -26.25 -10.88
C ASP A 69 6.90 -25.50 -9.60
N LEU A 70 7.27 -26.05 -8.43
CA LEU A 70 7.01 -25.41 -7.13
C LEU A 70 7.81 -24.11 -6.96
N LEU A 71 9.05 -24.07 -7.45
CA LEU A 71 9.86 -22.84 -7.42
C LEU A 71 9.25 -21.74 -8.30
N VAL A 72 8.71 -22.08 -9.47
CA VAL A 72 7.99 -21.14 -10.35
C VAL A 72 6.72 -20.64 -9.68
N ILE A 73 5.91 -21.53 -9.08
CA ILE A 73 4.68 -21.16 -8.36
C ILE A 73 4.99 -20.21 -7.20
N LEU A 74 5.95 -20.55 -6.35
CA LEU A 74 6.35 -19.73 -5.20
C LEU A 74 6.92 -18.38 -5.64
N SER A 75 7.67 -18.35 -6.75
CA SER A 75 8.20 -17.10 -7.29
C SER A 75 7.09 -16.19 -7.83
N CYS A 76 6.09 -16.75 -8.51
CA CYS A 76 4.90 -16.01 -8.96
C CYS A 76 4.10 -15.47 -7.76
N LEU A 77 3.92 -16.29 -6.72
CA LEU A 77 3.20 -15.89 -5.51
C LEU A 77 3.91 -14.73 -4.79
N GLY A 78 5.24 -14.84 -4.64
CA GLY A 78 6.07 -13.81 -4.04
C GLY A 78 6.04 -12.51 -4.84
N LEU A 79 6.07 -12.59 -6.17
CA LEU A 79 5.94 -11.43 -7.07
C LEU A 79 4.58 -10.75 -6.89
N VAL A 80 3.48 -11.50 -6.86
CA VAL A 80 2.13 -10.95 -6.67
C VAL A 80 1.98 -10.28 -5.30
N PHE A 81 2.42 -10.94 -4.22
CA PHE A 81 2.30 -10.37 -2.87
C PHE A 81 3.17 -9.13 -2.66
N SER A 82 4.41 -9.13 -3.16
CA SER A 82 5.30 -7.97 -3.05
C SER A 82 4.83 -6.79 -3.89
N PHE A 83 4.30 -7.02 -5.09
CA PHE A 83 3.75 -5.95 -5.91
C PHE A 83 2.42 -5.41 -5.37
N ALA A 84 1.56 -6.29 -4.81
CA ALA A 84 0.37 -5.87 -4.08
C ALA A 84 0.75 -5.01 -2.86
N TRP A 85 1.78 -5.39 -2.11
CA TRP A 85 2.29 -4.61 -0.99
C TRP A 85 2.74 -3.22 -1.42
N PHE A 86 3.45 -3.09 -2.54
CA PHE A 86 3.80 -1.80 -3.12
C PHE A 86 2.56 -0.94 -3.42
N CYS A 87 1.55 -1.51 -4.08
CA CYS A 87 0.32 -0.80 -4.41
C CYS A 87 -0.42 -0.32 -3.14
N VAL A 88 -0.50 -1.17 -2.12
CA VAL A 88 -1.13 -0.84 -0.83
C VAL A 88 -0.35 0.22 -0.05
N ASN A 89 0.98 0.20 -0.10
CA ASN A 89 1.81 1.26 0.51
C ASN A 89 1.59 2.62 -0.18
N ARG A 90 1.38 2.63 -1.51
CA ARG A 90 1.02 3.85 -2.25
C ARG A 90 -0.37 4.36 -1.88
N GLY A 91 -1.36 3.46 -1.81
CA GLY A 91 -2.71 3.82 -1.39
C GLY A 91 -2.77 4.36 0.06
N SER A 92 -2.05 3.72 0.98
CA SER A 92 -1.96 4.15 2.38
C SER A 92 -1.37 5.56 2.50
N LYS A 93 -0.26 5.82 1.78
CA LYS A 93 0.39 7.13 1.77
C LYS A 93 -0.52 8.21 1.20
N HIS A 94 -1.28 7.93 0.14
CA HIS A 94 -2.21 8.89 -0.45
C HIS A 94 -3.27 9.36 0.55
N TRP A 95 -3.89 8.44 1.28
CA TRP A 95 -4.90 8.79 2.28
C TRP A 95 -4.29 9.44 3.52
N GLN A 96 -3.09 9.00 3.95
CA GLN A 96 -2.36 9.65 5.02
C GLN A 96 -2.08 11.14 4.70
N GLU A 97 -1.51 11.42 3.52
CA GLU A 97 -1.22 12.80 3.08
C GLU A 97 -2.52 13.62 2.94
N ASN A 98 -3.63 13.01 2.49
CA ASN A 98 -4.92 13.68 2.45
C ASN A 98 -5.37 14.18 3.84
N TRP A 99 -5.27 13.33 4.86
CA TRP A 99 -5.66 13.69 6.23
C TRP A 99 -4.67 14.63 6.90
N GLU A 100 -3.37 14.50 6.63
CA GLU A 100 -2.36 15.48 7.04
C GLU A 100 -2.68 16.88 6.47
N ASN A 101 -3.04 16.97 5.18
CA ASN A 101 -3.46 18.24 4.59
C ASN A 101 -4.75 18.81 5.22
N HIS A 102 -5.69 17.96 5.64
CA HIS A 102 -6.87 18.44 6.37
C HIS A 102 -6.50 19.00 7.74
N VAL A 103 -5.60 18.34 8.47
CA VAL A 103 -5.07 18.84 9.75
C VAL A 103 -4.40 20.19 9.54
N ASP A 104 -3.53 20.30 8.53
CA ASP A 104 -2.82 21.55 8.20
C ASP A 104 -3.78 22.69 7.86
N MET A 105 -4.86 22.43 7.12
CA MET A 105 -5.83 23.48 6.77
C MET A 105 -6.67 23.95 7.96
N LEU A 106 -6.92 23.07 8.95
CA LEU A 106 -7.86 23.33 10.04
C LEU A 106 -7.20 23.79 11.35
N GLU A 107 -5.89 23.59 11.52
CA GLU A 107 -5.21 23.81 12.80
C GLU A 107 -5.07 25.28 13.21
N ASP A 108 -4.84 26.20 12.27
CA ASP A 108 -4.36 27.56 12.57
C ASP A 108 -5.29 28.32 13.52
N GLU A 109 -6.60 28.23 13.29
CA GLU A 109 -7.61 28.89 14.12
C GLU A 109 -8.00 28.09 15.37
N THR A 110 -7.62 26.81 15.45
CA THR A 110 -8.02 25.90 16.54
C THR A 110 -6.94 25.77 17.59
N ILE A 111 -5.71 25.48 17.17
CA ILE A 111 -4.56 25.22 18.06
C ILE A 111 -3.30 25.98 17.63
N GLY A 112 -3.38 26.82 16.59
CA GLY A 112 -2.22 27.44 15.95
C GLY A 112 -1.50 26.47 15.00
N PRO A 113 -0.32 26.85 14.47
CA PRO A 113 0.40 26.11 13.43
C PRO A 113 1.23 24.95 14.01
N LEU A 114 0.63 24.11 14.86
CA LEU A 114 1.34 23.08 15.63
C LEU A 114 2.00 22.04 14.73
N TYR A 115 1.28 21.52 13.73
CA TYR A 115 1.76 20.50 12.80
C TYR A 115 2.64 21.10 11.69
N LYS A 116 2.44 22.36 11.32
CA LYS A 116 3.34 23.10 10.42
C LYS A 116 4.68 23.46 11.07
N THR A 117 4.74 23.57 12.39
CA THR A 117 5.97 23.99 13.10
C THR A 117 6.90 22.80 13.32
N VAL A 118 8.01 22.77 12.60
CA VAL A 118 9.05 21.73 12.75
C VAL A 118 10.21 22.27 13.58
N LEU A 119 10.47 21.62 14.72
CA LEU A 119 11.62 21.92 15.57
C LEU A 119 12.77 20.97 15.23
N THR A 120 13.91 21.52 14.84
CA THR A 120 15.13 20.76 14.48
C THR A 120 16.21 20.92 15.54
N ARG A 121 17.15 19.96 15.59
CA ARG A 121 18.35 20.11 16.41
C ARG A 121 19.23 21.25 15.84
N PRO A 122 20.03 21.92 16.69
CA PRO A 122 21.10 22.79 16.22
C PRO A 122 22.11 22.00 15.38
N ASP A 123 22.85 22.70 14.52
CA ASP A 123 23.93 22.11 13.73
C ASP A 123 25.02 21.51 14.64
N SER A 124 25.64 20.40 14.19
CA SER A 124 26.69 19.71 14.94
C SER A 124 27.87 20.64 15.24
N ALA A 125 28.34 20.69 16.48
CA ALA A 125 29.37 21.64 16.91
C ALA A 125 30.79 21.19 16.52
N CYS A 126 30.99 19.90 16.28
CA CYS A 126 32.27 19.32 15.90
C CYS A 126 32.13 18.17 14.89
N VAL A 127 33.26 17.82 14.26
CA VAL A 127 33.31 16.78 13.22
C VAL A 127 32.88 15.41 13.73
N SER A 128 33.18 15.06 14.99
CA SER A 128 32.75 13.78 15.57
C SER A 128 31.23 13.72 15.77
N GLU A 129 30.60 14.83 16.17
CA GLU A 129 29.14 14.92 16.25
C GLU A 129 28.51 14.87 14.86
N TYR A 130 29.09 15.56 13.88
CA TYR A 130 28.63 15.50 12.49
C TYR A 130 28.64 14.08 11.92
N VAL A 131 29.71 13.32 12.16
CA VAL A 131 29.81 11.93 11.73
C VAL A 131 28.79 11.05 12.45
N ALA A 132 28.59 11.25 13.76
CA ALA A 132 27.56 10.53 14.51
C ALA A 132 26.14 10.84 13.99
N ASP A 133 25.85 12.12 13.71
CA ASP A 133 24.56 12.57 13.19
C ASP A 133 24.25 12.01 11.79
N ILE A 134 25.26 11.79 10.94
CA ILE A 134 25.06 11.10 9.65
C ILE A 134 24.61 9.65 9.84
N ILE A 135 25.16 8.94 10.83
CA ILE A 135 24.94 7.50 10.98
C ILE A 135 23.66 7.23 11.78
N THR A 136 23.42 7.97 12.85
CA THR A 136 22.33 7.70 13.80
C THR A 136 21.47 8.92 14.15
N GLY A 137 21.75 10.08 13.56
CA GLY A 137 20.98 11.30 13.78
C GLY A 137 19.58 11.25 13.17
N PRO A 138 18.66 12.11 13.66
CA PRO A 138 17.32 12.22 13.10
C PRO A 138 17.36 12.79 11.67
N SER A 139 16.51 12.28 10.79
CA SER A 139 16.41 12.71 9.40
C SER A 139 14.94 12.75 8.95
N PRO A 140 14.53 13.67 8.06
CA PRO A 140 13.16 13.79 7.56
C PRO A 140 12.80 12.68 6.54
N LEU A 141 13.06 11.42 6.91
CA LEU A 141 12.79 10.26 6.10
C LEU A 141 11.33 9.83 6.25
N SER A 142 10.63 9.72 5.11
CA SER A 142 9.27 9.21 5.09
C SER A 142 9.27 7.68 5.20
N VAL A 143 8.80 7.16 6.33
CA VAL A 143 8.64 5.72 6.58
C VAL A 143 7.84 5.05 5.47
N SER A 144 6.76 5.68 5.01
CA SER A 144 5.92 5.17 3.92
C SER A 144 6.63 5.12 2.57
N LYS A 145 7.51 6.10 2.26
CA LYS A 145 8.33 6.07 1.03
C LYS A 145 9.40 4.97 1.09
N ILE A 146 10.04 4.79 2.24
CA ILE A 146 11.01 3.70 2.45
C ILE A 146 10.35 2.34 2.19
N ASN A 147 9.18 2.09 2.76
CA ASN A 147 8.48 0.82 2.54
C ASN A 147 8.01 0.63 1.09
N GLN A 148 7.69 1.70 0.36
CA GLN A 148 7.45 1.59 -1.09
C GLN A 148 8.71 1.12 -1.83
N ILE A 149 9.88 1.70 -1.53
CA ILE A 149 11.15 1.30 -2.13
C ILE A 149 11.48 -0.16 -1.77
N ILE A 150 11.33 -0.55 -0.50
CA ILE A 150 11.55 -1.94 -0.06
C ILE A 150 10.63 -2.90 -0.80
N SER A 151 9.33 -2.58 -0.91
CA SER A 151 8.38 -3.43 -1.62
C SER A 151 8.72 -3.60 -3.11
N LEU A 152 9.23 -2.55 -3.77
CA LEU A 152 9.74 -2.64 -5.14
C LEU A 152 11.00 -3.50 -5.24
N TYR A 153 11.94 -3.32 -4.32
CA TYR A 153 13.14 -4.15 -4.24
C TYR A 153 12.78 -5.64 -4.10
N VAL A 154 11.88 -5.96 -3.18
CA VAL A 154 11.40 -7.34 -2.97
C VAL A 154 10.67 -7.87 -4.20
N THR A 155 9.89 -7.04 -4.89
CA THR A 155 9.25 -7.40 -6.17
C THR A 155 10.30 -7.75 -7.23
N GLY A 156 11.35 -6.93 -7.36
CA GLY A 156 12.46 -7.18 -8.26
C GLY A 156 13.21 -8.47 -7.93
N LEU A 157 13.43 -8.74 -6.64
CA LEU A 157 14.04 -9.98 -6.15
C LEU A 157 13.20 -11.20 -6.53
N TRP A 158 11.87 -11.16 -6.37
CA TRP A 158 10.99 -12.23 -6.82
C TRP A 158 10.97 -12.41 -8.33
N GLY A 159 11.03 -11.31 -9.09
CA GLY A 159 11.21 -11.36 -10.55
C GLY A 159 12.51 -12.05 -10.96
N PHE A 160 13.61 -11.78 -10.24
CA PHE A 160 14.88 -12.46 -10.46
C PHE A 160 14.82 -13.95 -10.09
N LEU A 161 14.21 -14.31 -8.95
CA LEU A 161 14.02 -15.72 -8.57
C LEU A 161 13.15 -16.47 -9.57
N LEU A 162 12.09 -15.84 -10.08
CA LEU A 162 11.26 -16.39 -11.14
C LEU A 162 12.09 -16.64 -12.41
N TYR A 163 12.89 -15.66 -12.85
CA TYR A 163 13.79 -15.84 -13.99
C TYR A 163 14.76 -17.01 -13.79
N LYS A 164 15.34 -17.14 -12.59
CA LYS A 164 16.26 -18.24 -12.26
C LYS A 164 15.56 -19.61 -12.19
N ALA A 165 14.27 -19.64 -11.84
CA ALA A 165 13.48 -20.86 -11.80
C ALA A 165 12.99 -21.31 -13.18
N LEU A 166 12.86 -20.39 -14.15
CA LEU A 166 12.44 -20.74 -15.50
C LEU A 166 13.56 -21.46 -16.27
N PRO A 167 13.21 -22.43 -17.14
CA PRO A 167 14.18 -23.09 -18.00
C PRO A 167 14.81 -22.09 -18.98
N PRO A 168 16.05 -22.35 -19.46
CA PRO A 168 16.70 -21.48 -20.43
C PRO A 168 15.84 -21.31 -21.68
N PHE A 169 15.67 -20.07 -22.10
CA PHE A 169 14.90 -19.76 -23.29
C PHE A 169 15.62 -20.29 -24.54
N SER A 170 14.93 -21.15 -25.30
CA SER A 170 15.42 -21.67 -26.57
C SER A 170 14.25 -21.78 -27.55
N CYS A 171 14.41 -21.22 -28.76
CA CYS A 171 13.39 -21.29 -29.82
C CYS A 171 13.11 -22.73 -30.29
N ALA A 172 14.01 -23.67 -29.99
CA ALA A 172 13.88 -25.08 -30.33
C ALA A 172 13.27 -25.93 -29.19
N ALA A 173 13.12 -25.37 -27.98
CA ALA A 173 12.59 -26.09 -26.84
C ALA A 173 11.04 -26.08 -26.85
N PRO A 174 10.39 -27.18 -26.42
CA PRO A 174 8.94 -27.20 -26.29
C PRO A 174 8.47 -26.21 -25.23
N VAL A 175 7.45 -25.41 -25.57
CA VAL A 175 6.86 -24.44 -24.65
C VAL A 175 6.08 -25.16 -23.55
N LYS A 176 6.45 -24.92 -22.29
CA LYS A 176 5.68 -25.37 -21.13
C LYS A 176 4.52 -24.39 -20.86
N TRP A 177 3.35 -24.69 -21.42
CA TRP A 177 2.15 -23.85 -21.30
C TRP A 177 1.69 -23.60 -19.86
N GLU A 178 1.95 -24.54 -18.94
CA GLU A 178 1.66 -24.38 -17.51
C GLU A 178 2.40 -23.18 -16.91
N TYR A 179 3.70 -23.03 -17.22
CA TYR A 179 4.49 -21.89 -16.75
C TYR A 179 4.03 -20.58 -17.39
N VAL A 180 3.71 -20.62 -18.68
CA VAL A 180 3.16 -19.45 -19.40
C VAL A 180 1.87 -19.00 -18.73
N GLY A 181 0.95 -19.93 -18.43
CA GLY A 181 -0.30 -19.63 -17.75
C GLY A 181 -0.10 -19.03 -16.36
N LEU A 182 0.80 -19.62 -15.53
CA LEU A 182 1.11 -19.12 -14.19
C LEU A 182 1.71 -17.71 -14.21
N VAL A 183 2.70 -17.48 -15.06
CA VAL A 183 3.35 -16.17 -15.20
C VAL A 183 2.35 -15.14 -15.75
N ALA A 184 1.56 -15.50 -16.76
CA ALA A 184 0.54 -14.62 -17.31
C ALA A 184 -0.51 -14.24 -16.25
N PHE A 185 -0.94 -15.19 -15.42
CA PHE A 185 -1.89 -14.92 -14.33
C PHE A 185 -1.29 -14.00 -13.26
N ALA A 186 -0.02 -14.19 -12.89
CA ALA A 186 0.68 -13.32 -11.95
C ALA A 186 0.80 -11.88 -12.49
N LEU A 187 1.19 -11.72 -13.76
CA LEU A 187 1.27 -10.42 -14.42
C LEU A 187 -0.11 -9.77 -14.58
N ALA A 188 -1.13 -10.54 -14.96
CA ALA A 188 -2.51 -10.07 -15.04
C ALA A 188 -3.02 -9.57 -13.68
N SER A 189 -2.67 -10.27 -12.58
CA SER A 189 -2.99 -9.83 -11.21
C SER A 189 -2.32 -8.50 -10.88
N CYS A 190 -1.03 -8.35 -11.23
CA CYS A 190 -0.32 -7.08 -11.05
C CYS A 190 -0.96 -5.93 -11.85
N ILE A 191 -1.36 -6.18 -13.10
CA ILE A 191 -2.08 -5.20 -13.93
C ILE A 191 -3.46 -4.89 -13.32
N ALA A 192 -4.16 -5.90 -12.81
CA ALA A 192 -5.46 -5.72 -12.15
C ALA A 192 -5.35 -4.82 -10.91
N PHE A 193 -4.27 -4.94 -10.11
CA PHE A 193 -4.04 -4.02 -8.98
C PHE A 193 -3.92 -2.56 -9.43
N LEU A 194 -3.29 -2.30 -10.58
CA LEU A 194 -3.13 -0.94 -11.11
C LEU A 194 -4.38 -0.37 -11.80
N THR A 195 -5.29 -1.24 -12.25
CA THR A 195 -6.45 -0.87 -13.06
C THR A 195 -7.75 -1.00 -12.25
N LEU A 196 -8.10 -2.22 -11.82
CA LEU A 196 -9.28 -2.54 -11.02
C LEU A 196 -9.12 -2.13 -9.56
N GLY A 197 -7.89 -2.03 -9.05
CA GLY A 197 -7.61 -1.58 -7.68
C GLY A 197 -7.79 -0.07 -7.44
N ARG A 198 -8.14 0.72 -8.48
CA ARG A 198 -8.33 2.17 -8.35
C ARG A 198 -9.62 2.50 -7.59
N THR A 199 -9.57 3.50 -6.74
CA THR A 199 -10.76 4.04 -6.06
C THR A 199 -11.76 4.56 -7.07
N TYR A 200 -13.03 4.20 -6.88
CA TYR A 200 -14.13 4.68 -7.72
C TYR A 200 -14.34 6.19 -7.52
N GLY A 201 -14.18 6.97 -8.59
CA GLY A 201 -14.36 8.42 -8.59
C GLY A 201 -15.70 8.91 -9.17
N GLY A 202 -16.65 8.00 -9.44
CA GLY A 202 -17.95 8.35 -10.02
C GLY A 202 -18.95 8.90 -8.98
N SER A 203 -20.11 9.36 -9.46
CA SER A 203 -21.18 9.88 -8.59
C SER A 203 -21.85 8.75 -7.81
N TYR A 204 -21.88 8.87 -6.48
CA TYR A 204 -22.69 8.03 -5.59
C TYR A 204 -24.18 8.42 -5.71
N ARG A 205 -24.80 8.19 -6.86
CA ARG A 205 -26.28 8.27 -6.95
C ARG A 205 -26.85 7.12 -6.14
N LEU A 206 -27.36 7.41 -4.95
CA LEU A 206 -28.00 6.43 -4.09
C LEU A 206 -29.29 5.95 -4.78
N VAL A 207 -29.36 4.65 -5.10
CA VAL A 207 -30.58 4.00 -5.61
C VAL A 207 -31.16 3.16 -4.49
N ALA A 208 -32.24 3.63 -3.87
CA ALA A 208 -32.98 2.87 -2.87
C ALA A 208 -33.98 1.93 -3.54
N LYS A 209 -33.97 0.65 -3.17
CA LYS A 209 -34.98 -0.33 -3.58
C LYS A 209 -35.68 -0.87 -2.34
N GLN A 210 -36.96 -0.57 -2.18
CA GLN A 210 -37.81 -1.12 -1.12
C GLN A 210 -38.44 -2.42 -1.63
N ARG A 211 -38.28 -3.53 -0.89
CA ARG A 211 -38.95 -4.80 -1.21
C ARG A 211 -40.38 -4.77 -0.65
N LYS A 212 -41.39 -5.15 -1.44
CA LYS A 212 -42.73 -5.44 -0.91
C LYS A 212 -42.72 -6.82 -0.26
N ALA A 213 -43.16 -6.92 0.99
CA ALA A 213 -43.48 -8.21 1.59
C ALA A 213 -44.67 -8.81 0.84
N LYS A 214 -44.60 -10.09 0.50
CA LYS A 214 -45.72 -10.82 -0.09
C LYS A 214 -46.77 -10.94 1.01
N GLU A 215 -47.85 -10.19 0.93
CA GLU A 215 -49.01 -10.38 1.80
C GLU A 215 -49.44 -11.84 1.64
N LEU A 216 -49.31 -12.64 2.71
CA LEU A 216 -50.00 -13.91 2.78
C LEU A 216 -51.48 -13.57 2.73
N ARG A 217 -52.13 -13.89 1.60
CA ARG A 217 -53.59 -13.99 1.57
C ARG A 217 -53.95 -15.06 2.60
N GLU A 218 -54.51 -14.64 3.72
CA GLU A 218 -55.29 -15.52 4.58
C GLU A 218 -56.45 -16.03 3.72
N SER A 219 -56.34 -17.28 3.28
CA SER A 219 -57.44 -18.01 2.67
C SER A 219 -58.45 -18.30 3.78
N GLY A 220 -59.59 -17.60 3.72
CA GLY A 220 -60.80 -17.97 4.44
C GLY A 220 -61.41 -19.26 3.90
#